data_AF-A0A8H4SHB5-F1
#
_entry.id   AF-A0A8H4SHB5-F1
#
_cell.length_a   1.000
_cell.length_b   1.000
_cell.length_c   1.000
_cell.angle_alpha   90.00
_cell.angle_beta   90.00
_cell.angle_gamma   90.00
#
_symmetry.space_group_name_H-M   'P 1'
#
loop_
_entity.id
_entity.type
_entity.pdbx_description
1 polymer ?
#
loop_
_entity_poly.entity_id
_entity_poly.type
_entity_poly.pdbx_seq_one_letter_code
_entity_poly.pdbx_strand_id
1 'polypeptide(L)'
;MEPGSWTDHGSTGIRSSSSKSYNAIDANLFNDGGSYYMTFGSFWHDICQAPMNSAATKVASSSYNVAFDPSGTHAVEGAYMYKHGSYYYLFYSAGKCCGFDTSRPASGEEYKIKVCRSTSPTSGFVDKSGVACTNGGGTVVLESHGNVYGPGGQGVFTDSRLGPVLYYHYVDTTIGYADSQKLFGWNKIDFSSGWPVV
;
A
#
# COMPACT_ATOMS: atom_id res chain seq x y z
N MET A 1 7.12 14.76 19.59
CA MET A 1 7.23 13.60 20.50
C MET A 1 8.72 13.38 20.73
N GLU A 2 9.13 13.17 21.97
CA GLU A 2 10.53 12.96 22.29
C GLU A 2 10.95 11.51 21.99
N PRO A 3 12.21 11.27 21.59
CA PRO A 3 12.74 9.92 21.50
C PRO A 3 12.50 9.14 22.80
N GLY A 4 12.02 7.90 22.69
CA GLY A 4 11.76 7.02 23.83
C GLY A 4 10.45 7.29 24.59
N SER A 5 9.63 8.28 24.19
CA SER A 5 8.34 8.56 24.85
C SER A 5 7.18 7.66 24.39
N TRP A 6 7.47 6.53 23.73
CA TRP A 6 6.47 5.65 23.14
C TRP A 6 5.85 4.73 24.19
N THR A 7 4.52 4.62 24.17
CA THR A 7 3.77 3.67 25.00
C THR A 7 3.23 2.57 24.11
N ASP A 8 3.50 1.31 24.45
CA ASP A 8 2.88 0.17 23.79
C ASP A 8 1.42 0.02 24.25
N HIS A 9 0.51 -0.14 23.30
CA HIS A 9 -0.92 -0.36 23.55
C HIS A 9 -1.34 -1.83 23.36
N GLY A 10 -0.37 -2.71 23.09
CA GLY A 10 -0.57 -4.12 22.86
C GLY A 10 -1.23 -4.41 21.52
N SER A 11 -1.77 -5.63 21.37
CA SER A 11 -2.36 -6.07 20.10
C SER A 11 -3.58 -5.25 19.70
N THR A 12 -3.64 -4.92 18.40
CA THR A 12 -4.80 -4.32 17.72
C THR A 12 -5.99 -5.29 17.60
N GLY A 13 -5.77 -6.58 17.87
CA GLY A 13 -6.73 -7.66 17.60
C GLY A 13 -6.66 -8.21 16.18
N ILE A 14 -5.88 -7.59 15.28
CA ILE A 14 -5.54 -8.15 13.97
C ILE A 14 -4.40 -9.14 14.16
N ARG A 15 -4.64 -10.40 13.79
CA ARG A 15 -3.67 -11.48 13.91
C ARG A 15 -3.90 -12.50 12.80
N SER A 16 -2.81 -12.95 12.17
CA SER A 16 -2.80 -14.08 11.26
C SER A 16 -2.67 -15.40 12.02
N SER A 17 -3.29 -16.45 11.49
CA SER A 17 -3.20 -17.83 11.95
C SER A 17 -3.56 -18.75 10.78
N SER A 18 -3.35 -20.06 10.94
CA SER A 18 -3.73 -21.05 9.91
C SER A 18 -5.22 -21.05 9.55
N SER A 19 -6.07 -20.46 10.39
CA SER A 19 -7.52 -20.29 10.17
C SER A 19 -7.90 -18.95 9.52
N LYS A 20 -6.93 -18.08 9.23
CA LYS A 20 -7.16 -16.77 8.59
C LYS A 20 -6.69 -16.81 7.14
N SER A 21 -7.42 -16.12 6.29
CA SER A 21 -7.08 -15.99 4.87
C SER A 21 -6.10 -14.83 4.59
N TYR A 22 -5.69 -14.06 5.60
CA TYR A 22 -4.87 -12.86 5.44
C TYR A 22 -3.60 -12.87 6.29
N ASN A 23 -2.62 -12.07 5.87
CA ASN A 23 -1.39 -11.82 6.63
C ASN A 23 -1.49 -10.53 7.42
N ALA A 24 -1.22 -10.59 8.73
CA ALA A 24 -1.40 -9.47 9.64
C ALA A 24 -0.13 -8.61 9.73
N ILE A 25 0.32 -8.08 8.59
CA ILE A 25 1.46 -7.16 8.46
C ILE A 25 1.09 -5.95 7.60
N ASP A 26 2.01 -5.00 7.47
CA ASP A 26 1.89 -3.80 6.62
C ASP A 26 0.70 -2.90 6.97
N ALA A 27 0.55 -2.60 8.25
CA ALA A 27 -0.56 -1.77 8.74
C ALA A 27 -0.44 -0.31 8.29
N ASN A 28 -1.53 0.23 7.74
CA ASN A 28 -1.76 1.65 7.56
C ASN A 28 -3.06 2.07 8.25
N LEU A 29 -2.95 3.02 9.19
CA LEU A 29 -4.09 3.60 9.90
C LEU A 29 -4.57 4.85 9.15
N PHE A 30 -5.83 4.84 8.74
CA PHE A 30 -6.49 5.92 8.03
C PHE A 30 -7.60 6.54 8.89
N ASN A 31 -7.63 7.87 8.95
CA ASN A 31 -8.65 8.64 9.67
C ASN A 31 -9.53 9.38 8.68
N ASP A 32 -10.82 9.03 8.64
CA ASP A 32 -11.84 9.75 7.89
C ASP A 32 -12.83 10.43 8.84
N GLY A 33 -12.57 11.72 9.11
CA GLY A 33 -13.48 12.54 9.93
C GLY A 33 -13.72 11.99 11.35
N GLY A 34 -12.74 11.29 11.94
CA GLY A 34 -12.84 10.66 13.26
C GLY A 34 -13.19 9.17 13.23
N SER A 35 -13.53 8.63 12.05
CA SER A 35 -13.65 7.18 11.85
C SER A 35 -12.30 6.60 11.44
N TYR A 36 -11.84 5.59 12.17
CA TYR A 36 -10.54 4.98 11.94
C TYR A 36 -10.67 3.63 11.23
N TYR A 37 -9.83 3.42 10.22
CA TYR A 37 -9.74 2.18 9.46
C TYR A 37 -8.28 1.75 9.39
N MET A 38 -8.00 0.46 9.59
CA MET A 38 -6.68 -0.10 9.41
C MET A 38 -6.67 -0.98 8.17
N THR A 39 -5.92 -0.59 7.14
CA THR A 39 -5.56 -1.50 6.04
C THR A 39 -4.32 -2.29 6.41
N PHE A 40 -4.26 -3.55 6.00
CA PHE A 40 -3.15 -4.46 6.27
C PHE A 40 -3.23 -5.62 5.27
N GLY A 41 -2.15 -6.38 5.11
CA GLY A 41 -2.15 -7.53 4.21
C GLY A 41 -0.90 -7.64 3.37
N SER A 42 -0.53 -8.88 3.05
CA SER A 42 0.57 -9.24 2.17
C SER A 42 0.34 -10.67 1.71
N PHE A 43 0.14 -10.86 0.40
CA PHE A 43 -0.20 -12.14 -0.22
C PHE A 43 -1.47 -12.78 0.35
N TRP A 44 -1.67 -14.08 0.13
CA TRP A 44 -2.87 -14.83 0.52
C TRP A 44 -4.15 -14.18 -0.02
N HIS A 45 -4.99 -13.59 0.82
CA HIS A 45 -6.16 -12.82 0.41
C HIS A 45 -5.89 -11.31 0.36
N ASP A 46 -4.64 -10.96 0.06
CA ASP A 46 -4.09 -9.63 -0.18
C ASP A 46 -4.49 -8.61 0.88
N ILE A 47 -5.09 -7.49 0.47
CA ILE A 47 -5.31 -6.33 1.34
C ILE A 47 -6.68 -6.41 1.99
N CYS A 48 -6.67 -6.49 3.31
CA CYS A 48 -7.84 -6.36 4.14
C CYS A 48 -7.91 -4.97 4.79
N GLN A 49 -9.12 -4.54 5.13
CA GLN A 49 -9.38 -3.35 5.94
C GLN A 49 -10.25 -3.74 7.13
N ALA A 50 -9.95 -3.19 8.31
CA ALA A 50 -10.75 -3.36 9.52
C ALA A 50 -11.13 -1.99 10.11
N PRO A 51 -12.40 -1.76 10.49
CA PRO A 51 -12.77 -0.61 11.29
C PRO A 51 -12.11 -0.70 12.67
N MET A 52 -11.60 0.43 13.16
CA MET A 52 -10.95 0.54 14.47
C MET A 52 -11.86 1.28 15.46
N ASN A 53 -11.62 1.10 16.76
CA ASN A 53 -12.26 1.90 17.80
C ASN A 53 -11.86 3.38 17.70
N SER A 54 -12.57 4.26 18.41
CA SER A 54 -12.30 5.71 18.42
C SER A 54 -10.91 6.09 18.94
N ALA A 55 -10.28 5.21 19.73
CA ALA A 55 -8.91 5.37 20.20
C ALA A 55 -7.85 4.88 19.19
N ALA A 56 -8.26 4.31 18.06
CA ALA A 56 -7.41 3.71 17.03
C ALA A 56 -6.43 2.63 17.53
N THR A 57 -6.76 1.95 18.64
CA THR A 57 -5.89 0.94 19.27
C THR A 57 -6.36 -0.48 19.08
N LYS A 58 -7.64 -0.72 18.78
CA LYS A 58 -8.21 -2.06 18.58
C LYS A 58 -9.24 -2.09 17.47
N VAL A 59 -9.38 -3.22 16.78
CA VAL A 59 -10.46 -3.45 15.83
C VAL A 59 -11.82 -3.35 16.52
N ALA A 60 -12.76 -2.68 15.85
CA ALA A 60 -14.14 -2.56 16.28
C ALA A 60 -15.03 -3.67 15.69
N SER A 61 -14.66 -4.23 14.54
CA SER A 61 -15.42 -5.29 13.87
C SER A 61 -14.52 -6.12 12.94
N SER A 62 -15.09 -7.14 12.29
CA SER A 62 -14.38 -8.01 11.35
C SER A 62 -13.82 -7.24 10.15
N SER A 63 -12.68 -7.70 9.65
CA SER A 63 -12.07 -7.17 8.43
C SER A 63 -12.77 -7.67 7.17
N TYR A 64 -12.57 -6.95 6.07
CA TYR A 64 -13.04 -7.28 4.73
C TYR A 64 -11.94 -6.99 3.70
N ASN A 65 -11.96 -7.69 2.56
CA ASN A 65 -10.99 -7.50 1.49
C ASN A 65 -11.31 -6.22 0.69
N VAL A 66 -10.27 -5.45 0.33
CA VAL A 66 -10.39 -4.20 -0.45
C VAL A 66 -9.52 -4.20 -1.72
N ALA A 67 -8.52 -5.09 -1.81
CA ALA A 67 -7.80 -5.38 -3.04
C ALA A 67 -7.40 -6.86 -3.06
N PHE A 68 -7.52 -7.50 -4.23
CA PHE A 68 -7.17 -8.89 -4.46
C PHE A 68 -6.78 -9.08 -5.92
N ASP A 69 -5.59 -9.58 -6.16
CA ASP A 69 -5.14 -10.01 -7.48
C ASP A 69 -5.38 -11.53 -7.62
N PRO A 70 -6.35 -11.99 -8.43
CA PRO A 70 -6.65 -13.42 -8.55
C PRO A 70 -5.55 -14.22 -9.26
N SER A 71 -4.53 -13.56 -9.81
CA SER A 71 -3.48 -14.22 -10.58
C SER A 71 -2.31 -14.70 -9.70
N GLY A 72 -1.62 -15.74 -10.20
CA GLY A 72 -0.34 -16.19 -9.66
C GLY A 72 -0.35 -16.48 -8.16
N THR A 73 0.59 -15.86 -7.44
CA THR A 73 0.75 -16.01 -5.98
C THR A 73 0.01 -14.95 -5.18
N HIS A 74 -0.85 -14.13 -5.82
CA HIS A 74 -1.48 -12.97 -5.19
C HIS A 74 -0.42 -12.03 -4.62
N ALA A 75 0.50 -11.52 -5.46
CA ALA A 75 1.65 -10.76 -4.97
C ALA A 75 1.26 -9.29 -4.71
N VAL A 76 0.42 -9.03 -3.70
CA VAL A 76 -0.04 -7.69 -3.31
C VAL A 76 0.18 -7.46 -1.82
N GLU A 77 0.75 -6.31 -1.47
CA GLU A 77 1.09 -5.94 -0.08
C GLU A 77 1.26 -4.42 0.13
N GLY A 78 1.63 -4.00 1.34
CA GLY A 78 2.08 -2.62 1.57
C GLY A 78 1.03 -1.55 1.29
N ALA A 79 -0.23 -1.77 1.66
CA ALA A 79 -1.32 -0.85 1.32
C ALA A 79 -1.26 0.49 2.09
N TYR A 80 -1.66 1.57 1.42
CA TYR A 80 -1.73 2.91 2.00
C TYR A 80 -2.98 3.66 1.50
N MET A 81 -3.82 4.10 2.43
CA MET A 81 -5.03 4.88 2.16
C MET A 81 -4.73 6.38 2.15
N TYR A 82 -5.25 7.08 1.15
CA TYR A 82 -5.11 8.54 1.03
C TYR A 82 -6.39 9.18 0.50
N LYS A 83 -6.84 10.27 1.10
CA LYS A 83 -8.01 11.03 0.64
C LYS A 83 -7.58 12.26 -0.13
N HIS A 84 -8.09 12.42 -1.34
CA HIS A 84 -7.85 13.62 -2.15
C HIS A 84 -9.11 14.03 -2.90
N GLY A 85 -9.60 15.25 -2.62
CA GLY A 85 -10.89 15.73 -3.09
C GLY A 85 -12.03 14.82 -2.62
N SER A 86 -12.85 14.36 -3.58
CA SER A 86 -14.01 13.49 -3.31
C SER A 86 -13.70 11.99 -3.37
N TYR A 87 -12.42 11.61 -3.53
CA TYR A 87 -12.01 10.21 -3.68
C TYR A 87 -11.07 9.77 -2.57
N TYR A 88 -11.19 8.49 -2.24
CA TYR A 88 -10.26 7.70 -1.44
C TYR A 88 -9.43 6.86 -2.41
N TYR A 89 -8.11 6.90 -2.24
CA TYR A 89 -7.14 6.18 -3.05
C TYR A 89 -6.50 5.10 -2.19
N LEU A 90 -6.57 3.86 -2.66
CA LEU A 90 -5.89 2.71 -2.10
C LEU A 90 -4.65 2.46 -2.94
N PHE A 91 -3.51 2.94 -2.46
CA PHE A 91 -2.20 2.58 -3.03
C PHE A 91 -1.78 1.24 -2.44
N TYR A 92 -1.10 0.41 -3.22
CA TYR A 92 -0.50 -0.84 -2.76
C TYR A 92 0.65 -1.20 -3.68
N SER A 93 1.54 -2.04 -3.18
CA SER A 93 2.58 -2.62 -4.00
C SER A 93 2.12 -3.95 -4.57
N ALA A 94 2.48 -4.20 -5.83
CA ALA A 94 2.19 -5.42 -6.55
C ALA A 94 3.48 -6.01 -7.15
N GLY A 95 3.52 -7.33 -7.31
CA GLY A 95 4.68 -8.05 -7.85
C GLY A 95 5.66 -8.50 -6.77
N LYS A 96 6.78 -9.08 -7.20
CA LYS A 96 7.76 -9.70 -6.30
C LYS A 96 8.72 -8.65 -5.77
N CYS A 97 8.73 -8.48 -4.46
CA CYS A 97 9.76 -7.72 -3.77
C CYS A 97 10.96 -8.62 -3.44
N CYS A 98 12.08 -7.95 -3.16
CA CYS A 98 13.13 -8.44 -2.27
C CYS A 98 13.99 -9.58 -2.82
N GLY A 99 15.14 -9.83 -2.18
CA GLY A 99 16.07 -10.88 -2.60
C GLY A 99 16.53 -10.79 -4.07
N PHE A 100 16.51 -9.60 -4.67
CA PHE A 100 16.82 -9.39 -6.09
C PHE A 100 18.28 -9.70 -6.44
N ASP A 101 19.18 -9.76 -5.46
CA ASP A 101 20.54 -10.26 -5.62
C ASP A 101 20.62 -11.79 -5.77
N THR A 102 19.60 -12.53 -5.30
CA THR A 102 19.53 -14.00 -5.38
C THR A 102 18.61 -14.50 -6.49
N SER A 103 17.43 -13.91 -6.66
CA SER A 103 16.45 -14.31 -7.67
C SER A 103 15.68 -13.09 -8.18
N ARG A 104 16.02 -12.65 -9.40
CA ARG A 104 15.28 -11.56 -10.04
C ARG A 104 14.05 -12.09 -10.75
N PRO A 105 12.88 -11.48 -10.54
CA PRO A 105 11.70 -11.81 -11.32
C PRO A 105 11.88 -11.44 -12.80
N ALA A 106 11.03 -11.99 -13.65
CA ALA A 106 10.97 -11.58 -15.05
C ALA A 106 10.56 -10.10 -15.15
N SER A 107 10.95 -9.45 -16.24
CA SER A 107 10.60 -8.04 -16.50
C SER A 107 9.09 -7.83 -16.42
N GLY A 108 8.66 -6.90 -15.57
CA GLY A 108 7.26 -6.57 -15.33
C GLY A 108 6.64 -7.28 -14.12
N GLU A 109 7.29 -8.32 -13.59
CA GLU A 109 6.84 -9.08 -12.41
C GLU A 109 7.51 -8.58 -11.11
N GLU A 110 8.49 -7.68 -11.21
CA GLU A 110 9.04 -7.01 -10.05
C GLU A 110 8.08 -6.02 -9.42
N TYR A 111 8.41 -5.64 -8.19
CA TYR A 111 7.66 -4.73 -7.36
C TYR A 111 7.32 -3.41 -8.07
N LYS A 112 6.06 -3.00 -7.98
CA LYS A 112 5.56 -1.74 -8.52
C LYS A 112 4.42 -1.21 -7.67
N ILE A 113 4.19 0.10 -7.75
CA ILE A 113 3.10 0.77 -7.04
C ILE A 113 1.89 0.84 -7.96
N LYS A 114 0.77 0.29 -7.51
CA LYS A 114 -0.55 0.41 -8.15
C LYS A 114 -1.51 1.20 -7.27
N VAL A 115 -2.59 1.68 -7.87
CA VAL A 115 -3.65 2.41 -7.18
C VAL A 115 -5.03 2.05 -7.70
N CYS A 116 -5.99 2.00 -6.79
CA CYS A 116 -7.43 2.05 -7.08
C CYS A 116 -8.06 3.25 -6.34
N ARG A 117 -9.22 3.72 -6.78
CA ARG A 117 -9.97 4.77 -6.07
C ARG A 117 -11.43 4.42 -5.89
N SER A 118 -12.05 5.03 -4.88
CA SER A 118 -13.49 4.96 -4.60
C SER A 118 -14.00 6.28 -4.03
N THR A 119 -15.31 6.52 -4.13
CA THR A 119 -15.99 7.60 -3.38
C THR A 119 -16.36 7.18 -1.95
N SER A 120 -16.07 5.94 -1.57
CA SER A 120 -16.25 5.37 -0.23
C SER A 120 -14.89 4.94 0.34
N PRO A 121 -14.60 5.16 1.64
CA PRO A 121 -13.35 4.70 2.24
C PRO A 121 -13.24 3.18 2.39
N THR A 122 -14.36 2.46 2.29
CA THR A 122 -14.46 1.04 2.70
C THR A 122 -14.80 0.08 1.58
N SER A 123 -15.14 0.56 0.39
CA SER A 123 -15.68 -0.32 -0.67
C SER A 123 -15.59 0.32 -2.05
N GLY A 124 -15.80 -0.47 -3.10
CA GLY A 124 -15.97 0.05 -4.46
C GLY A 124 -14.71 0.60 -5.11
N PHE A 125 -13.53 0.18 -4.64
CA PHE A 125 -12.27 0.56 -5.25
C PHE A 125 -12.14 -0.04 -6.65
N VAL A 126 -11.94 0.84 -7.64
CA VAL A 126 -11.71 0.47 -9.03
C VAL A 126 -10.48 1.17 -9.57
N ASP A 127 -9.91 0.66 -10.65
CA ASP A 127 -8.84 1.33 -11.39
C ASP A 127 -9.37 2.29 -12.47
N LYS A 128 -8.46 2.91 -13.23
CA LYS A 128 -8.76 3.85 -14.31
C LYS A 128 -9.62 3.26 -15.43
N SER A 129 -9.57 1.94 -15.61
CA SER A 129 -10.36 1.20 -16.59
C SER A 129 -11.69 0.69 -16.01
N GLY A 130 -11.95 0.93 -14.72
CA GLY A 130 -13.16 0.49 -14.02
C GLY A 130 -13.11 -0.95 -13.51
N VAL A 131 -11.95 -1.60 -13.54
CA VAL A 131 -11.80 -2.97 -13.01
C VAL A 131 -11.73 -2.89 -11.49
N ALA A 132 -12.51 -3.73 -10.81
CA ALA A 132 -12.51 -3.81 -9.36
C ALA A 132 -11.14 -4.20 -8.82
N CYS A 133 -10.69 -3.49 -7.78
CA CYS A 133 -9.42 -3.77 -7.11
C CYS A 133 -9.39 -5.17 -6.48
N THR A 134 -10.56 -5.71 -6.13
CA THR A 134 -10.77 -7.06 -5.62
C THR A 134 -10.83 -8.13 -6.72
N ASN A 135 -10.56 -7.75 -7.98
CA ASN A 135 -10.56 -8.63 -9.14
C ASN A 135 -9.40 -8.29 -10.10
N GLY A 136 -8.21 -8.04 -9.54
CA GLY A 136 -6.98 -7.76 -10.31
C GLY A 136 -6.86 -6.34 -10.86
N GLY A 137 -7.84 -5.47 -10.59
CA GLY A 137 -7.77 -4.06 -10.95
C GLY A 137 -6.55 -3.38 -10.31
N GLY A 138 -6.11 -2.30 -10.94
CA GLY A 138 -5.17 -1.33 -10.38
C GLY A 138 -4.40 -0.60 -11.45
N THR A 139 -4.37 0.73 -11.36
CA THR A 139 -3.59 1.57 -12.27
C THR A 139 -2.15 1.66 -11.77
N VAL A 140 -1.17 1.36 -12.62
CA VAL A 140 0.24 1.53 -12.28
C VAL A 140 0.54 3.02 -12.09
N VAL A 141 1.18 3.35 -10.97
CA VAL A 141 1.63 4.71 -10.63
C VAL A 141 3.13 4.83 -10.83
N LEU A 142 3.88 3.83 -10.36
CA LEU A 142 5.33 3.81 -10.47
C LEU A 142 5.82 2.38 -10.62
N GLU A 143 6.65 2.12 -11.62
CA GLU A 143 7.30 0.84 -11.84
C GLU A 143 8.78 1.04 -12.20
N SER A 144 9.52 -0.04 -12.41
CA SER A 144 10.94 0.03 -12.75
C SER A 144 11.19 0.89 -14.00
N HIS A 145 12.16 1.79 -13.94
CA HIS A 145 12.58 2.65 -15.03
C HIS A 145 14.00 3.17 -14.78
N GLY A 146 14.81 3.33 -15.82
CA GLY A 146 16.19 3.79 -15.67
C GLY A 146 16.97 2.93 -14.67
N ASN A 147 17.52 3.55 -13.63
CA ASN A 147 18.20 2.86 -12.52
C ASN A 147 17.29 2.56 -11.33
N VAL A 148 16.01 2.92 -11.37
CA VAL A 148 15.03 2.60 -10.33
C VAL A 148 14.45 1.22 -10.62
N TYR A 149 14.69 0.25 -9.74
CA TYR A 149 14.17 -1.10 -9.87
C TYR A 149 13.31 -1.48 -8.66
N GLY A 150 12.15 -2.06 -8.93
CA GLY A 150 11.25 -2.57 -7.89
C GLY A 150 10.76 -1.51 -6.89
N PRO A 151 10.25 -0.33 -7.29
CA PRO A 151 9.75 0.66 -6.34
C PRO A 151 8.47 0.19 -5.63
N GLY A 152 8.38 0.38 -4.31
CA GLY A 152 7.16 0.10 -3.54
C GLY A 152 7.33 0.29 -2.03
N GLY A 153 6.49 -0.38 -1.24
CA GLY A 153 6.38 -0.14 0.21
C GLY A 153 5.98 1.31 0.50
N GLN A 154 5.04 1.81 -0.32
CA GLN A 154 4.79 3.23 -0.44
C GLN A 154 3.92 3.81 0.68
N GLY A 155 4.04 5.11 0.88
CA GLY A 155 2.98 5.90 1.48
C GLY A 155 2.80 7.25 0.80
N VAL A 156 1.73 7.93 1.19
CA VAL A 156 1.41 9.26 0.65
C VAL A 156 1.18 10.22 1.80
N PHE A 157 1.88 11.34 1.79
CA PHE A 157 1.63 12.43 2.74
C PHE A 157 1.41 13.74 2.00
N THR A 158 0.69 14.66 2.64
CA THR A 158 0.49 16.02 2.11
C THR A 158 1.53 16.95 2.69
N ASP A 159 2.52 17.33 1.89
CA ASP A 159 3.46 18.38 2.25
C ASP A 159 2.82 19.77 2.09
N SER A 160 3.13 20.67 3.01
CA SER A 160 2.58 22.04 3.04
C SER A 160 2.95 22.91 1.82
N ARG A 161 4.06 22.62 1.14
CA ARG A 161 4.57 23.38 -0.01
C ARG A 161 4.44 22.62 -1.32
N LEU A 162 4.64 21.30 -1.27
CA LEU A 162 4.67 20.46 -2.47
C LEU A 162 3.30 19.86 -2.81
N GLY A 163 2.37 19.83 -1.86
CA GLY A 163 1.13 19.08 -1.99
C GLY A 163 1.33 17.59 -1.72
N PRO A 164 0.54 16.71 -2.35
CA PRO A 164 0.68 15.26 -2.17
C PRO A 164 2.04 14.75 -2.65
N VAL A 165 2.71 13.96 -1.82
CA VAL A 165 4.02 13.34 -2.10
C VAL A 165 3.92 11.85 -1.88
N LEU A 166 4.31 11.08 -2.90
CA LEU A 166 4.54 9.64 -2.81
C LEU A 166 5.95 9.41 -2.28
N TYR A 167 6.12 8.60 -1.25
CA TYR A 167 7.42 8.10 -0.83
C TYR A 167 7.43 6.58 -0.87
N TYR A 168 8.61 6.00 -1.13
CA TYR A 168 8.78 4.56 -1.36
C TYR A 168 10.24 4.16 -1.16
N HIS A 169 10.49 2.86 -1.11
CA HIS A 169 11.84 2.32 -1.26
C HIS A 169 12.03 1.74 -2.66
N TYR A 170 13.27 1.71 -3.15
CA TYR A 170 13.61 1.12 -4.44
C TYR A 170 15.06 0.61 -4.46
N VAL A 171 15.40 -0.21 -5.45
CA VAL A 171 16.79 -0.61 -5.73
C VAL A 171 17.39 0.33 -6.78
N ASP A 172 18.53 0.95 -6.46
CA ASP A 172 19.36 1.61 -7.45
C ASP A 172 20.29 0.59 -8.12
N THR A 173 20.01 0.28 -9.38
CA THR A 173 20.73 -0.77 -10.12
C THR A 173 22.21 -0.45 -10.34
N THR A 174 22.65 0.79 -10.08
CA THR A 174 24.06 1.19 -10.16
C THR A 174 24.85 0.92 -8.87
N ILE A 175 24.16 0.61 -7.76
CA ILE A 175 24.77 0.33 -6.46
C ILE A 175 24.78 -1.18 -6.18
N GLY A 176 23.61 -1.82 -6.31
CA GLY A 176 23.45 -3.24 -6.03
C GLY A 176 22.00 -3.59 -5.69
N TYR A 177 21.70 -4.90 -5.69
CA TYR A 177 20.33 -5.42 -5.61
C TYR A 177 19.96 -6.01 -4.24
N ALA A 178 20.87 -5.98 -3.26
CA ALA A 178 20.59 -6.54 -1.94
C ALA A 178 19.57 -5.69 -1.19
N ASP A 179 18.75 -6.33 -0.33
CA ASP A 179 17.71 -5.63 0.43
C ASP A 179 18.26 -4.51 1.33
N SER A 180 19.49 -4.68 1.86
CA SER A 180 20.18 -3.66 2.65
C SER A 180 20.67 -2.45 1.85
N GLN A 181 20.62 -2.52 0.52
CA GLN A 181 21.05 -1.45 -0.40
C GLN A 181 19.87 -0.66 -0.97
N LYS A 182 18.63 -1.00 -0.59
CA LYS A 182 17.44 -0.24 -0.99
C LYS A 182 17.55 1.20 -0.50
N LEU A 183 17.19 2.13 -1.38
CA LEU A 183 17.21 3.57 -1.13
C LEU A 183 15.79 4.10 -0.94
N PHE A 184 15.71 5.27 -0.31
CA PHE A 184 14.49 6.04 -0.18
C PHE A 184 14.28 6.94 -1.41
N GLY A 185 13.10 6.86 -2.02
CA GLY A 185 12.67 7.71 -3.13
C GLY A 185 11.39 8.47 -2.78
N TRP A 186 11.19 9.61 -3.44
CA TRP A 186 9.94 10.35 -3.34
C TRP A 186 9.66 11.15 -4.62
N ASN A 187 8.38 11.33 -4.94
CA ASN A 187 7.91 12.16 -6.06
C ASN A 187 6.68 12.96 -5.64
N LYS A 188 6.50 14.15 -6.22
CA LYS A 188 5.20 14.84 -6.14
C LYS A 188 4.16 14.04 -6.92
N ILE A 189 2.93 14.02 -6.42
CA ILE A 189 1.82 13.41 -7.14
C ILE A 189 0.98 14.53 -7.77
N ASP A 190 0.80 14.46 -9.09
CA ASP A 190 -0.19 15.27 -9.80
C ASP A 190 -1.51 14.50 -9.95
N PHE A 191 -2.61 15.12 -9.54
CA PHE A 191 -3.97 14.60 -9.67
C PHE A 191 -4.79 15.32 -10.77
N SER A 192 -4.19 16.24 -11.52
CA SER A 192 -4.87 17.06 -12.54
C SER A 192 -5.57 16.23 -13.63
N SER A 193 -5.06 15.03 -13.92
CA SER A 193 -5.66 14.08 -14.86
C SER A 193 -6.88 13.32 -14.30
N GLY A 194 -7.20 13.53 -13.02
CA GLY A 194 -8.18 12.75 -12.26
C GLY A 194 -7.61 11.46 -11.64
N TRP A 195 -6.39 11.04 -12.01
CA TRP A 195 -5.66 9.92 -11.42
C TRP A 195 -4.25 10.38 -10.99
N PRO A 196 -3.65 9.75 -9.97
CA PRO A 196 -2.30 10.13 -9.54
C PRO A 196 -1.26 9.79 -10.61
N VAL A 197 -0.38 10.74 -10.87
CA VAL A 197 0.78 10.62 -11.77
C VAL A 197 2.01 11.16 -11.02
N VAL A 198 3.15 10.50 -11.20
CA VAL A 198 4.46 10.91 -10.65
C VAL A 198 5.48 11.14 -11.76
#